data_AF-A0A7J6W0X8-F1
#
_entry.id   AF-A0A7J6W0X8-F1
#
_cell.length_a   1.000
_cell.length_b   1.000
_cell.length_c   1.000
_cell.angle_alpha   90.00
_cell.angle_beta   90.00
_cell.angle_gamma   90.00
#
_symmetry.space_group_name_H-M   'P 1'
#
loop_
_entity.id
_entity.type
_entity.pdbx_description
1 polymer ?
#
loop_
_entity_poly.entity_id
_entity_poly.type
_entity_poly.pdbx_seq_one_letter_code
_entity_poly.pdbx_strand_id
1 'polypeptide(L)'
;MEGRRPYIVTAIIQTIYAGMFLLSKAAFNHGMNSFVFVFYRQAFATVFLVPFAIALERKTAPPLSFIIFCKIFMLSLFGITICFNIYGIALVYTSATLAAATANTLPVITFFLAILL
;
A
#
# COMPACT_ATOMS: atom_id res chain seq x y z
N MET A 1 -23.65 3.30 -19.48
CA MET A 1 -22.85 3.77 -18.31
C MET A 1 -21.66 2.87 -17.98
N GLU A 2 -21.47 1.71 -18.64
CA GLU A 2 -20.39 0.76 -18.33
C GLU A 2 -18.98 1.25 -18.69
N GLY A 3 -18.82 2.03 -19.77
CA GLY A 3 -17.51 2.57 -20.17
C GLY A 3 -16.93 3.65 -19.23
N ARG A 4 -17.75 4.29 -18.38
CA ARG A 4 -17.30 5.37 -17.46
C ARG A 4 -16.91 4.87 -16.07
N ARG A 5 -17.35 3.67 -15.68
CA ARG A 5 -17.05 3.05 -14.38
C ARG A 5 -15.55 2.99 -14.07
N PRO A 6 -14.65 2.53 -14.97
CA PRO A 6 -13.22 2.48 -14.65
C PRO A 6 -12.64 3.87 -14.39
N TYR A 7 -13.06 4.90 -15.14
CA TYR A 7 -12.59 6.27 -14.93
C TYR A 7 -13.03 6.84 -13.58
N ILE A 8 -14.28 6.58 -13.19
CA ILE A 8 -14.81 7.01 -11.88
C ILE A 8 -14.07 6.31 -10.75
N VAL A 9 -13.84 5.01 -10.86
CA VAL A 9 -13.07 4.23 -9.86
C VAL A 9 -11.64 4.76 -9.76
N THR A 10 -10.97 4.99 -10.89
CA THR A 10 -9.62 5.57 -10.90
C THR A 10 -9.58 6.95 -10.25
N ALA A 11 -10.55 7.82 -10.54
CA ALA A 11 -10.62 9.14 -9.92
C ALA A 11 -10.79 9.07 -8.39
N ILE A 12 -11.64 8.16 -7.90
CA ILE A 12 -11.82 7.90 -6.47
C ILE A 12 -10.50 7.41 -5.84
N ILE A 13 -9.85 6.41 -6.46
CA ILE A 13 -8.57 5.87 -5.97
C ILE A 13 -7.50 6.97 -5.90
N GLN A 14 -7.38 7.80 -6.94
CA GLN A 14 -6.40 8.89 -6.97
C GLN A 14 -6.69 9.95 -5.89
N THR A 15 -7.97 10.24 -5.64
CA THR A 15 -8.39 11.15 -4.57
C THR A 15 -8.00 10.61 -3.19
N ILE A 16 -8.19 9.30 -2.96
CA ILE A 16 -7.78 8.62 -1.72
C ILE A 16 -6.25 8.68 -1.57
N TYR A 17 -5.49 8.40 -2.63
CA TYR A 17 -4.02 8.48 -2.59
C TYR A 17 -3.52 9.89 -2.30
N ALA A 18 -4.13 10.92 -2.92
CA ALA A 18 -3.78 12.31 -2.64
C ALA A 18 -4.03 12.66 -1.16
N GLY A 19 -5.18 12.27 -0.61
CA GLY A 19 -5.48 12.44 0.81
C GLY A 19 -4.47 11.71 1.70
N MET A 20 -4.10 10.47 1.34
CA MET A 20 -3.10 9.70 2.07
C MET A 20 -1.73 10.40 2.11
N PHE A 21 -1.24 10.91 0.97
CA PHE A 21 0.06 11.59 0.91
C PHE A 21 0.08 12.88 1.73
N LEU A 22 -0.99 13.68 1.65
CA LEU A 22 -1.11 14.92 2.40
C LEU A 22 -1.19 14.68 3.90
N LEU A 23 -2.04 13.75 4.34
CA LEU A 23 -2.20 13.41 5.76
C LEU A 23 -0.91 12.80 6.33
N SER A 24 -0.27 11.89 5.60
CA SER A 24 1.00 11.26 6.02
C SER A 24 2.08 12.32 6.21
N LYS A 25 2.22 13.24 5.24
CA LYS A 25 3.20 14.33 5.33
C LYS A 25 2.89 15.31 6.46
N ALA A 26 1.63 15.67 6.64
CA ALA A 26 1.20 16.53 7.74
C ALA A 26 1.56 15.91 9.10
N ALA A 27 1.29 14.62 9.27
CA ALA A 27 1.56 13.92 10.52
C ALA A 27 3.08 13.76 10.79
N PHE A 28 3.89 13.56 9.75
CA PHE A 28 5.36 13.57 9.87
C PHE A 28 5.92 14.95 10.21
N ASN A 29 5.36 16.02 9.64
CA ASN A 29 5.76 17.38 9.96
C ASN A 29 5.44 17.76 11.43
N HIS A 30 4.44 17.13 12.05
CA HIS A 30 4.14 17.27 13.48
C HIS A 30 5.02 16.38 14.38
N GLY A 31 6.09 15.78 13.85
CA GLY A 31 7.08 15.02 14.61
C GLY A 31 6.76 13.54 14.82
N MET A 32 5.74 13.00 14.15
CA MET A 32 5.45 11.57 14.24
C MET A 32 6.54 10.74 13.53
N ASN A 33 7.03 9.71 14.22
CA ASN A 33 7.99 8.78 13.65
C ASN A 33 7.37 7.98 12.49
N SER A 34 8.03 7.99 11.33
CA SER A 34 7.58 7.30 10.12
C SER A 34 7.39 5.79 10.30
N PHE A 35 8.28 5.11 11.04
CA PHE A 35 8.17 3.68 11.29
C PHE A 35 6.91 3.34 12.10
N VAL A 36 6.64 4.15 13.13
CA VAL A 36 5.45 4.01 13.98
C VAL A 36 4.18 4.22 13.18
N PHE A 37 4.16 5.21 12.29
CA PHE A 37 3.03 5.44 11.39
C PHE A 37 2.75 4.28 10.45
N VAL A 38 3.79 3.75 9.79
CA VAL A 38 3.66 2.62 8.88
C VAL A 38 3.14 1.38 9.62
N PHE A 39 3.64 1.13 10.83
CA PHE A 39 3.16 0.04 11.69
C PHE A 39 1.67 0.19 12.03
N TYR A 40 1.25 1.34 12.54
CA TYR A 40 -0.16 1.56 12.89
C TYR A 40 -1.09 1.46 11.68
N ARG A 41 -0.66 1.98 10.52
CA ARG A 41 -1.43 1.87 9.29
C ARG A 41 -1.66 0.41 8.90
N GLN A 42 -0.63 -0.44 8.97
CA GLN A 42 -0.74 -1.86 8.63
C GLN A 42 -1.50 -2.67 9.68
N ALA A 43 -1.35 -2.32 10.96
CA ALA A 43 -2.10 -2.94 12.05
C ALA A 43 -3.60 -2.65 11.92
N PHE A 44 -3.97 -1.38 11.68
CA PHE A 44 -5.36 -0.99 11.46
C PHE A 44 -5.95 -1.66 10.22
N ALA A 45 -5.21 -1.69 9.10
CA ALA A 45 -5.65 -2.38 7.89
C ALA A 45 -5.91 -3.87 8.15
N THR A 46 -5.04 -4.54 8.91
CA THR A 46 -5.21 -5.94 9.30
C THR A 46 -6.48 -6.12 10.13
N VAL A 47 -6.64 -5.36 11.21
CA VAL A 47 -7.82 -5.45 12.09
C VAL A 47 -9.12 -5.17 11.31
N PHE A 48 -9.08 -4.20 10.40
CA PHE A 48 -10.23 -3.86 9.57
C PHE A 48 -10.57 -4.97 8.57
N LEU A 49 -9.58 -5.59 7.93
CA LEU A 49 -9.80 -6.62 6.90
C LEU A 49 -10.13 -8.00 7.48
N VAL A 50 -9.64 -8.35 8.68
CA VAL A 50 -9.90 -9.64 9.34
C VAL A 50 -11.39 -10.02 9.38
N PRO A 51 -12.33 -9.17 9.83
CA PRO A 51 -13.75 -9.54 9.86
C PRO A 51 -14.32 -9.79 8.46
N PHE A 52 -13.89 -9.02 7.45
CA PHE A 52 -14.33 -9.24 6.07
C PHE A 52 -13.76 -10.54 5.50
N ALA A 53 -12.49 -10.85 5.76
CA ALA A 53 -11.89 -12.11 5.36
C ALA A 53 -12.62 -13.31 5.97
N ILE A 54 -13.00 -13.24 7.25
CA ILE A 54 -13.75 -14.30 7.93
C ILE A 54 -15.20 -14.39 7.43
N ALA A 55 -15.85 -13.26 7.13
CA ALA A 55 -17.26 -13.25 6.72
C ALA A 55 -17.45 -13.67 5.24
N LEU A 56 -16.59 -13.20 4.34
CA LEU A 56 -16.74 -13.37 2.89
C LEU A 56 -15.97 -14.58 2.36
N GLU A 57 -14.75 -14.79 2.82
CA GLU A 57 -13.83 -15.75 2.15
C GLU A 57 -13.75 -17.10 2.86
N ARG A 58 -14.22 -17.21 4.11
CA ARG A 58 -14.10 -18.44 4.91
C ARG A 58 -14.70 -19.69 4.26
N LYS A 59 -15.72 -19.54 3.40
CA LYS A 59 -16.37 -20.67 2.72
C LYS A 59 -15.71 -21.05 1.40
N THR A 60 -14.90 -20.17 0.82
CA THR A 60 -14.38 -20.29 -0.55
C THR A 60 -12.85 -20.42 -0.58
N ALA A 61 -12.18 -20.06 0.53
CA ALA A 61 -10.74 -20.02 0.61
C ALA A 61 -10.11 -21.44 0.67
N PRO A 62 -9.12 -21.74 -0.18
CA PRO A 62 -8.37 -22.99 -0.09
C PRO A 62 -7.52 -23.02 1.19
N PRO A 63 -7.24 -24.22 1.74
CA PRO A 63 -6.44 -24.35 2.95
C PRO A 63 -5.01 -23.85 2.70
N LEU A 64 -4.57 -22.93 3.56
CA LEU A 64 -3.24 -22.32 3.47
C LEU A 64 -2.21 -23.23 4.15
N SER A 65 -1.30 -23.84 3.38
CA SER A 65 -0.19 -24.62 3.93
C SER A 65 0.81 -23.74 4.66
N PHE A 66 1.42 -24.24 5.74
CA PHE A 66 2.43 -23.52 6.51
C PHE A 66 3.62 -23.05 5.67
N ILE A 67 4.02 -23.80 4.64
CA ILE A 67 5.12 -23.41 3.74
C ILE A 67 4.72 -22.17 2.92
N ILE A 68 3.48 -22.14 2.41
CA ILE A 68 2.96 -21.00 1.64
C ILE A 68 2.82 -19.78 2.56
N PHE A 69 2.34 -19.99 3.78
CA PHE A 69 2.29 -18.94 4.80
C PHE A 69 3.68 -18.33 5.04
N CYS A 70 4.70 -19.14 5.29
CA CYS A 70 6.06 -18.66 5.49
C CYS A 70 6.60 -17.90 4.27
N LYS A 71 6.32 -18.36 3.04
CA LYS A 71 6.72 -17.64 1.82
C LYS A 71 6.06 -16.26 1.72
N ILE A 72 4.75 -16.17 1.96
CA ILE A 72 4.00 -14.90 1.94
C ILE A 72 4.49 -13.97 3.04
N PHE A 73 4.74 -14.52 4.24
CA PHE A 73 5.26 -13.77 5.38
C PHE A 73 6.64 -13.18 5.09
N MET A 74 7.59 -13.99 4.58
CA MET A 74 8.92 -13.53 4.22
C MET A 74 8.87 -12.46 3.11
N LEU A 75 8.03 -12.67 2.07
CA LEU A 75 7.84 -11.69 1.00
C LEU A 75 7.28 -10.36 1.53
N SER A 76 6.33 -10.41 2.46
CA SER A 76 5.72 -9.21 3.06
C SER A 76 6.68 -8.50 4.01
N LEU A 77 7.50 -9.26 4.75
CA LEU A 77 8.47 -8.72 5.69
C LEU A 77 9.64 -8.03 4.97
N PHE A 78 10.24 -8.67 3.98
CA PHE A 78 11.41 -8.12 3.29
C PHE A 78 11.05 -7.24 2.09
N GLY A 79 9.98 -7.56 1.36
CA GLY A 79 9.55 -6.75 0.22
C GLY A 79 8.75 -5.55 0.70
N ILE A 80 7.50 -5.78 1.09
CA ILE A 80 6.52 -4.72 1.30
C ILE A 80 6.89 -3.83 2.49
N THR A 81 7.29 -4.41 3.61
CA THR A 81 7.57 -3.65 4.84
C THR A 81 8.80 -2.76 4.68
N ILE A 82 9.87 -3.25 4.06
CA ILE A 82 11.07 -2.43 3.79
C ILE A 82 10.71 -1.29 2.83
N CYS A 83 9.98 -1.58 1.75
CA CYS A 83 9.53 -0.55 0.81
C CYS A 83 8.72 0.56 1.49
N PHE A 84 7.74 0.22 2.34
CA PHE A 84 6.93 1.23 3.03
C PHE A 84 7.71 2.05 4.04
N ASN A 85 8.68 1.46 4.74
CA ASN A 85 9.51 2.21 5.68
C ASN A 85 10.46 3.16 4.95
N ILE A 86 11.13 2.71 3.88
CA ILE A 86 11.95 3.58 3.03
C ILE A 86 11.12 4.71 2.44
N TYR A 87 9.91 4.39 1.95
CA TYR A 87 8.98 5.39 1.44
C TYR A 87 8.63 6.44 2.51
N GLY A 88 8.32 5.99 3.73
CA GLY A 88 8.00 6.90 4.82
C GLY A 88 9.18 7.80 5.21
N ILE A 89 10.40 7.26 5.27
CA ILE A 89 11.63 8.05 5.47
C ILE A 89 11.79 9.07 4.34
N ALA A 90 11.67 8.64 3.08
CA ALA A 90 11.75 9.54 1.92
C ALA A 90 10.71 10.66 2.02
N LEU A 91 9.48 10.36 2.45
CA LEU A 91 8.43 11.36 2.62
C LEU A 91 8.73 12.36 3.75
N VAL A 92 9.47 11.98 4.79
CA VAL A 92 9.97 12.93 5.81
C VAL A 92 10.88 13.98 5.17
N TYR A 93 11.79 13.57 4.29
CA TYR A 93 12.75 14.46 3.63
C TYR A 93 12.21 15.17 2.37
N THR A 94 11.07 14.74 1.83
CA THR A 94 10.51 15.25 0.57
C THR A 94 9.11 15.86 0.75
N SER A 95 8.51 16.37 -0.32
CA SER A 95 7.14 16.91 -0.30
C SER A 95 6.11 15.85 -0.70
N ALA A 96 4.85 16.02 -0.26
CA ALA A 96 3.74 15.18 -0.67
C ALA A 96 3.56 15.17 -2.21
N THR A 97 3.82 16.30 -2.87
CA THR A 97 3.75 16.43 -4.33
C THR A 97 4.80 15.59 -5.02
N LEU A 98 6.04 15.59 -4.52
CA LEU A 98 7.10 14.75 -5.09
C LEU A 98 6.77 13.27 -4.92
N ALA A 99 6.29 12.87 -3.75
CA ALA A 99 5.88 11.48 -3.50
C ALA A 99 4.72 11.04 -4.40
N ALA A 100 3.75 11.93 -4.67
CA ALA A 100 2.67 11.67 -5.63
C ALA A 100 3.21 11.51 -7.05
N ALA A 101 4.17 12.34 -7.47
CA ALA A 101 4.80 12.24 -8.78
C ALA A 101 5.59 10.91 -8.93
N THR A 102 6.29 10.47 -7.88
CA THR A 102 7.00 9.18 -7.89
C THR A 102 6.04 7.99 -8.01
N ALA A 103 4.83 8.05 -7.43
CA ALA A 103 3.85 6.97 -7.60
C ALA A 103 3.46 6.75 -9.08
N ASN A 104 3.51 7.80 -9.91
CA ASN A 104 3.24 7.70 -11.35
C ASN A 104 4.35 6.99 -12.13
N THR A 105 5.54 6.79 -11.54
CA THR A 105 6.61 6.02 -12.19
C THR A 105 6.50 4.52 -11.94
N LEU A 106 5.65 4.08 -11.00
CA LEU A 106 5.44 2.66 -10.70
C LEU A 106 5.07 1.84 -11.95
N PRO A 107 4.09 2.25 -12.79
CA PRO A 107 3.75 1.47 -13.99
C PRO A 107 4.92 1.37 -14.99
N VAL A 108 5.74 2.42 -15.09
CA VAL A 108 6.90 2.45 -15.99
C VAL A 108 7.95 1.44 -15.53
N ILE A 109 8.26 1.42 -14.23
CA ILE A 109 9.21 0.46 -13.65
C ILE A 109 8.67 -0.96 -13.78
N THR A 110 7.39 -1.19 -13.50
CA THR A 110 6.76 -2.51 -13.64
C THR A 110 6.84 -3.02 -15.08
N PHE A 111 6.55 -2.16 -16.08
CA PHE A 111 6.64 -2.53 -17.48
C PHE A 111 8.07 -2.88 -17.89
N PHE A 112 9.05 -2.09 -17.44
CA PHE A 112 10.46 -2.35 -17.71
C PHE A 112 10.91 -3.70 -17.13
N LEU A 113 10.57 -3.99 -15.87
CA LEU A 113 10.88 -5.27 -15.24
C LEU A 113 10.18 -6.44 -15.94
N ALA A 114 8.95 -6.26 -16.41
CA ALA A 114 8.20 -7.29 -17.13
C ALA A 114 8.79 -7.62 -18.51
N ILE A 115 9.49 -6.68 -19.16
CA ILE A 115 10.23 -6.96 -20.42
C ILE A 115 11.55 -7.69 -20.14
N LEU A 116 12.19 -7.37 -19.01
CA LEU A 116 13.50 -7.93 -18.66
C LEU A 116 13.41 -9.39 -18.18
N LEU A 117 12.29 -9.76 -17.56
CA LEU A 117 11.99 -11.09 -17.01
C LEU A 117 11.43 -12.03 -18.08
#